data_AF-A0A485KHP8-F1
#
_entry.id   AF-A0A485KHP8-F1
#
_cell.length_a   1.000
_cell.length_b   1.000
_cell.length_c   1.000
_cell.angle_alpha   90.00
_cell.angle_beta   90.00
_cell.angle_gamma   90.00
#
_symmetry.space_group_name_H-M   'P 1'
#
loop_
_entity.id
_entity.type
_entity.pdbx_description
1 polymer ?
#
loop_
_entity_poly.entity_id
_entity_poly.type
_entity_poly.pdbx_seq_one_letter_code
_entity_poly.pdbx_strand_id
1 'polypeptide(L)'
;MLRTLLVLAASAALAMAATDSKCSQACTREYNPVCGSDAKTYNNKCLLDVASCADKTLSLASTGPCNCTAFLACTKEYDPVCASNGKTYGNKCQQRAAACVNPRLTLVSAGKCPAKCAARDCGSSSAPVCASDGQTYANQCQFDKAACATKGLKVVSQGECRDCKGVCTMIYAPVCGSDDKTYANRCMLEKASCANSSITFEVDGPCDL
;
A
#
# COMPACT_ATOMS: atom_id res chain seq x y z
N MET A 1 77.32 -8.25 55.13
CA MET A 1 77.73 -9.52 54.49
C MET A 1 76.72 -9.79 53.37
N LEU A 2 76.86 -9.14 52.22
CA LEU A 2 77.51 -9.65 51.00
C LEU A 2 77.19 -11.13 50.72
N ARG A 3 76.28 -11.38 49.76
CA ARG A 3 76.35 -12.49 48.81
C ARG A 3 75.38 -12.25 47.65
N THR A 4 75.91 -11.54 46.65
CA THR A 4 75.48 -11.55 45.25
C THR A 4 75.59 -12.95 44.66
N LEU A 5 74.55 -13.42 43.97
CA LEU A 5 74.64 -14.39 42.88
C LEU A 5 73.59 -14.01 41.81
N LEU A 6 74.05 -13.61 40.62
CA LEU A 6 73.34 -13.71 39.34
C LEU A 6 72.95 -15.19 39.13
N VAL A 7 71.95 -15.60 38.35
CA VAL A 7 71.63 -15.40 36.91
C VAL A 7 70.19 -15.99 36.72
N LEU A 8 69.27 -15.59 35.83
CA LEU A 8 69.22 -15.66 34.36
C LEU A 8 67.88 -15.05 33.90
N ALA A 9 67.90 -14.39 32.75
CA ALA A 9 66.77 -13.73 32.12
C ALA A 9 65.71 -14.70 31.58
N ALA A 10 64.43 -14.33 31.70
CA ALA A 10 63.38 -14.71 30.75
C ALA A 10 62.21 -13.71 30.84
N SER A 11 62.18 -12.77 29.89
CA SER A 11 61.06 -11.86 29.68
C SER A 11 59.88 -12.61 29.06
N ALA A 12 58.86 -12.94 29.86
CA ALA A 12 57.58 -13.41 29.35
C ALA A 12 56.65 -12.21 29.10
N ALA A 13 56.86 -11.51 27.99
CA ALA A 13 55.81 -10.71 27.38
C ALA A 13 54.87 -11.69 26.65
N LEU A 14 53.80 -12.14 27.31
CA LEU A 14 52.73 -12.86 26.63
C LEU A 14 51.85 -11.84 25.92
N ALA A 15 51.92 -11.89 24.59
CA ALA A 15 51.26 -11.02 23.65
C ALA A 15 49.74 -10.93 23.89
N MET A 16 49.20 -9.71 23.74
CA MET A 16 47.77 -9.50 23.53
C MET A 16 47.33 -10.29 22.30
N ALA A 17 46.39 -11.22 22.48
CA ALA A 17 45.73 -11.91 21.38
C ALA A 17 44.91 -10.89 20.58
N ALA A 18 45.53 -10.31 19.55
CA ALA A 18 44.81 -9.62 18.50
C ALA A 18 44.01 -10.68 17.72
N THR A 19 42.70 -10.67 17.90
CA THR A 19 41.76 -11.48 17.12
C THR A 19 41.80 -11.02 15.66
N ASP A 20 42.60 -11.71 14.84
CA ASP A 20 42.70 -11.44 13.42
C ASP A 20 41.61 -12.21 12.66
N SER A 21 40.43 -11.60 12.56
CA SER A 21 39.36 -12.04 11.67
C SER A 21 38.94 -10.88 10.77
N LYS A 22 39.89 -10.33 10.00
CA LYS A 22 39.61 -9.25 9.04
C LYS A 22 38.92 -9.82 7.80
N CYS A 23 37.62 -10.04 7.89
CA CYS A 23 36.77 -10.26 6.73
C CYS A 23 36.76 -8.98 5.88
N SER A 24 37.10 -9.10 4.59
CA SER A 24 37.05 -7.98 3.66
C SER A 24 35.62 -7.44 3.57
N GLN A 25 35.45 -6.11 3.69
CA GLN A 25 34.12 -5.47 3.75
C GLN A 25 33.72 -4.76 2.44
N ALA A 26 34.60 -4.75 1.44
CA ALA A 26 34.36 -4.02 0.20
C ALA A 26 33.59 -4.88 -0.80
N CYS A 27 32.27 -4.65 -0.90
CA CYS A 27 31.41 -5.24 -1.92
C CYS A 27 30.76 -4.17 -2.79
N THR A 28 30.55 -4.48 -4.07
CA THR A 28 29.73 -3.66 -4.96
C THR A 28 28.25 -3.74 -4.55
N ARG A 29 27.45 -2.75 -4.98
CA ARG A 29 25.99 -2.73 -4.75
C ARG A 29 25.19 -3.43 -5.86
N GLU A 30 25.85 -4.24 -6.67
CA GLU A 30 25.19 -5.02 -7.71
C GLU A 30 24.23 -6.05 -7.09
N TYR A 31 23.07 -6.24 -7.73
CA TYR A 31 22.04 -7.18 -7.28
C TYR A 31 22.04 -8.44 -8.16
N ASN A 32 22.87 -9.42 -7.76
CA ASN A 32 22.96 -10.76 -8.33
C ASN A 32 22.77 -11.79 -7.20
N PRO A 33 21.52 -12.00 -6.74
CA PRO A 33 21.25 -12.64 -5.46
C PRO A 33 21.73 -14.10 -5.39
N VAL A 34 22.13 -14.52 -4.19
CA VAL A 34 22.52 -15.90 -3.89
C VAL A 34 21.86 -16.37 -2.59
N CYS A 35 21.64 -17.68 -2.45
CA CYS A 35 21.09 -18.28 -1.24
C CYS A 35 22.21 -18.91 -0.39
N GLY A 36 22.31 -18.52 0.88
CA GLY A 36 23.19 -19.16 1.85
C GLY A 36 22.60 -20.47 2.42
N SER A 37 23.45 -21.33 2.98
CA SER A 37 23.05 -22.53 3.73
C SER A 37 22.23 -22.22 4.99
N ASP A 38 22.25 -20.96 5.43
CA ASP A 38 21.40 -20.37 6.47
C ASP A 38 19.99 -19.99 5.98
N ALA A 39 19.64 -20.34 4.73
CA ALA A 39 18.40 -19.97 4.06
C ALA A 39 18.17 -18.45 3.94
N LYS A 40 19.25 -17.64 4.00
CA LYS A 40 19.19 -16.20 3.80
C LYS A 40 19.62 -15.82 2.38
N THR A 41 18.88 -14.90 1.77
CA THR A 41 19.26 -14.31 0.49
C THR A 41 20.26 -13.19 0.70
N TYR A 42 21.40 -13.26 0.04
CA TYR A 42 22.42 -12.21 0.00
C TYR A 42 22.35 -11.50 -1.34
N ASN A 43 22.48 -10.15 -1.38
CA ASN A 43 22.29 -9.38 -2.62
C ASN A 43 23.29 -9.77 -3.72
N ASN A 44 24.47 -10.26 -3.33
CA ASN A 44 25.47 -10.81 -4.22
C ASN A 44 26.41 -11.77 -3.48
N LYS A 45 27.20 -12.52 -4.25
CA LYS A 45 28.16 -13.50 -3.73
C LYS A 45 29.21 -12.88 -2.80
N CYS A 46 29.64 -11.64 -3.06
CA CYS A 46 30.57 -10.93 -2.18
C CYS A 46 29.99 -10.81 -0.76
N LEU A 47 28.74 -10.37 -0.62
CA LEU A 47 28.10 -10.25 0.69
C LEU A 47 27.92 -11.59 1.41
N LEU A 48 27.68 -12.67 0.67
CA LEU A 48 27.69 -14.03 1.23
C LEU A 48 29.09 -14.38 1.74
N ASP A 49 30.15 -14.10 0.99
CA ASP A 49 31.52 -14.40 1.38
C ASP A 49 31.99 -13.59 2.60
N VAL A 50 31.55 -12.34 2.72
CA VAL A 50 31.77 -11.54 3.95
C VAL A 50 31.10 -12.20 5.15
N ALA A 51 29.86 -12.68 4.99
CA ALA A 51 29.15 -13.38 6.06
C ALA A 51 29.79 -14.74 6.39
N SER A 52 30.16 -15.53 5.37
CA SER A 52 30.87 -16.81 5.51
C SER A 52 32.26 -16.66 6.12
N CYS A 53 32.86 -15.48 6.00
CA CYS A 53 34.12 -15.19 6.67
C CYS A 53 33.94 -15.11 8.19
N ALA A 54 32.84 -14.53 8.67
CA ALA A 54 32.49 -14.47 10.08
C ALA A 54 31.90 -15.79 10.61
N ASP A 55 31.12 -16.50 9.78
CA ASP A 55 30.54 -17.81 10.08
C ASP A 55 31.03 -18.85 9.08
N LYS A 56 32.02 -19.67 9.48
CA LYS A 56 32.61 -20.69 8.61
C LYS A 56 31.66 -21.85 8.27
N THR A 57 30.49 -21.93 8.90
CA THR A 57 29.46 -22.93 8.59
C THR A 57 28.53 -22.49 7.45
N LEU A 58 28.55 -21.18 7.13
CA LEU A 58 27.77 -20.60 6.07
C LEU A 58 28.44 -20.86 4.70
N SER A 59 27.70 -21.48 3.79
CA SER A 59 28.13 -21.77 2.42
C SER A 59 27.06 -21.37 1.42
N LEU A 60 27.40 -21.38 0.13
CA LEU A 60 26.44 -21.16 -0.94
C LEU A 60 25.52 -22.37 -1.08
N ALA A 61 24.22 -22.20 -0.84
CA ALA A 61 23.21 -23.24 -1.04
C ALA A 61 22.70 -23.29 -2.49
N SER A 62 22.48 -22.13 -3.12
CA SER A 62 21.99 -22.06 -4.51
C SER A 62 22.26 -20.70 -5.15
N THR A 63 22.35 -20.67 -6.49
CA THR A 63 22.38 -19.43 -7.27
C THR A 63 20.96 -18.84 -7.36
N GLY A 64 20.84 -17.51 -7.28
CA GLY A 64 19.54 -16.85 -7.14
C GLY A 64 19.10 -16.70 -5.69
N PRO A 65 17.95 -16.02 -5.44
CA PRO A 65 17.42 -15.86 -4.10
C PRO A 65 17.01 -17.20 -3.50
N CYS A 66 16.95 -17.28 -2.18
CA CYS A 66 16.51 -18.50 -1.51
C CYS A 66 15.12 -18.93 -1.96
N ASN A 67 15.01 -20.19 -2.37
CA ASN A 67 13.74 -20.82 -2.67
C ASN A 67 13.07 -21.26 -1.37
N CYS A 68 12.47 -20.31 -0.68
CA CYS A 68 11.79 -20.53 0.60
C CYS A 68 10.56 -21.45 0.47
N THR A 69 10.06 -21.67 -0.75
CA THR A 69 8.95 -22.60 -1.02
C THR A 69 9.38 -24.06 -1.06
N ALA A 70 10.66 -24.35 -1.34
CA ALA A 70 11.17 -25.72 -1.36
C ALA A 70 11.37 -26.32 0.05
N PHE A 71 11.59 -25.47 1.06
CA PHE A 71 11.81 -25.88 2.46
C PHE A 71 10.55 -25.79 3.34
N LEU A 72 9.51 -25.07 2.91
CA LEU A 72 8.26 -24.92 3.64
C LEU A 72 7.12 -25.54 2.84
N ALA A 73 6.94 -26.86 2.99
CA ALA A 73 5.72 -27.54 2.56
C ALA A 73 4.54 -27.06 3.41
N CYS A 74 3.93 -25.93 3.04
CA CYS A 74 2.79 -25.37 3.77
C CYS A 74 1.53 -26.19 3.51
N THR A 75 0.78 -26.48 4.58
CA THR A 75 -0.57 -27.02 4.47
C THR A 75 -1.52 -25.98 3.86
N LYS A 76 -2.64 -26.46 3.29
CA LYS A 76 -3.73 -25.61 2.77
C LYS A 76 -4.75 -25.22 3.86
N GLU A 77 -4.42 -25.44 5.13
CA GLU A 77 -5.24 -25.01 6.25
C GLU A 77 -5.41 -23.48 6.22
N TYR A 78 -6.63 -23.03 6.51
CA TYR A 78 -6.99 -21.62 6.47
C TYR A 78 -7.09 -21.03 7.89
N ASP A 79 -5.98 -20.47 8.35
CA ASP A 79 -5.84 -19.73 9.62
C ASP A 79 -5.21 -18.37 9.32
N PRO A 80 -5.99 -17.41 8.78
CA PRO A 80 -5.43 -16.25 8.10
C PRO A 80 -4.64 -15.34 9.03
N VAL A 81 -3.62 -14.68 8.48
CA VAL A 81 -2.81 -13.69 9.19
C VAL A 81 -2.60 -12.43 8.36
N CYS A 82 -2.48 -11.28 9.02
CA CYS A 82 -2.15 -10.01 8.38
C CYS A 82 -0.67 -9.69 8.52
N ALA A 83 -0.03 -9.26 7.44
CA ALA A 83 1.37 -8.85 7.44
C ALA A 83 1.56 -7.33 7.26
N SER A 84 2.78 -6.84 7.49
CA SER A 84 3.12 -5.40 7.46
C SER A 84 2.92 -4.70 6.12
N ASN A 85 2.79 -5.46 5.03
CA ASN A 85 2.45 -4.96 3.71
C ASN A 85 0.92 -4.84 3.47
N GLY A 86 0.09 -5.06 4.50
CA GLY A 86 -1.37 -5.05 4.39
C GLY A 86 -1.94 -6.23 3.59
N LYS A 87 -1.16 -7.29 3.35
CA LYS A 87 -1.60 -8.51 2.68
C LYS A 87 -2.02 -9.58 3.71
N THR A 88 -3.19 -10.16 3.47
CA THR A 88 -3.64 -11.37 4.16
C THR A 88 -2.96 -12.60 3.57
N TYR A 89 -2.34 -13.42 4.41
CA TYR A 89 -1.82 -14.74 4.07
C TYR A 89 -2.77 -15.82 4.58
N GLY A 90 -2.88 -16.95 3.88
CA GLY A 90 -3.83 -18.02 4.21
C GLY A 90 -3.51 -18.72 5.53
N ASN A 91 -2.23 -18.75 5.90
CA ASN A 91 -1.77 -19.18 7.23
C ASN A 91 -0.37 -18.62 7.57
N LYS A 92 0.05 -18.84 8.81
CA LYS A 92 1.36 -18.42 9.32
C LYS A 92 2.53 -19.03 8.55
N CYS A 93 2.40 -20.25 8.02
CA CYS A 93 3.43 -20.87 7.18
C CYS A 93 3.63 -20.08 5.89
N GLN A 94 2.53 -19.77 5.19
CA GLN A 94 2.58 -18.98 3.95
C GLN A 94 3.14 -17.57 4.18
N GLN A 95 2.80 -16.93 5.31
CA GLN A 95 3.37 -15.63 5.66
C GLN A 95 4.88 -15.72 5.90
N ARG A 96 5.35 -16.74 6.62
CA ARG A 96 6.79 -16.97 6.87
C ARG A 96 7.56 -17.27 5.58
N ALA A 97 6.98 -18.06 4.67
CA ALA A 97 7.58 -18.31 3.36
C ALA A 97 7.78 -17.00 2.57
N ALA A 98 6.82 -16.08 2.64
CA ALA A 98 6.96 -14.77 2.03
C ALA A 98 7.93 -13.84 2.78
N ALA A 99 8.01 -13.92 4.11
CA ALA A 99 8.97 -13.16 4.91
C ALA A 99 10.42 -13.62 4.70
N CYS A 100 10.62 -14.89 4.33
CA CYS A 100 11.91 -15.42 3.93
C CYS A 100 12.42 -14.77 2.62
N VAL A 101 11.52 -14.46 1.68
CA VAL A 101 11.85 -13.71 0.46
C VAL A 101 12.00 -12.20 0.74
N ASN A 102 11.18 -11.66 1.64
CA ASN A 102 11.20 -10.24 2.02
C ASN A 102 11.44 -10.07 3.53
N PRO A 103 12.69 -9.83 3.96
CA PRO A 103 13.04 -9.68 5.38
C PRO A 103 12.34 -8.51 6.10
N ARG A 104 11.75 -7.55 5.37
CA ARG A 104 10.99 -6.44 5.96
C ARG A 104 9.52 -6.80 6.22
N LEU A 105 9.06 -7.96 5.77
CA LEU A 105 7.70 -8.41 5.98
C LEU A 105 7.56 -9.01 7.38
N THR A 106 6.79 -8.34 8.24
CA THR A 106 6.52 -8.80 9.61
C THR A 106 5.06 -9.21 9.73
N LEU A 107 4.77 -10.05 10.72
CA LEU A 107 3.40 -10.38 11.12
C LEU A 107 2.81 -9.20 11.90
N VAL A 108 1.62 -8.74 11.53
CA VAL A 108 0.91 -7.63 12.19
C VAL A 108 -0.15 -8.14 13.15
N SER A 109 -1.03 -9.02 12.68
CA SER A 109 -2.13 -9.56 13.49
C SER A 109 -2.57 -10.94 13.04
N ALA A 110 -3.21 -11.69 13.94
CA ALA A 110 -4.04 -12.82 13.56
C ALA A 110 -5.28 -12.34 12.79
N GLY A 111 -5.84 -13.21 11.95
CA GLY A 111 -6.99 -12.90 11.10
C GLY A 111 -6.59 -12.23 9.78
N LYS A 112 -7.61 -11.95 8.96
CA LYS A 112 -7.45 -11.20 7.71
C LYS A 112 -6.97 -9.79 8.02
N CYS A 113 -6.19 -9.19 7.12
CA CYS A 113 -5.94 -7.76 7.20
C CYS A 113 -7.27 -6.98 7.20
N PRO A 114 -7.36 -5.88 7.97
CA PRO A 114 -8.49 -4.98 7.83
C PRO A 114 -8.60 -4.58 6.36
N ALA A 115 -9.82 -4.52 5.84
CA ALA A 115 -10.01 -3.95 4.52
C ALA A 115 -9.33 -2.57 4.51
N LYS A 116 -8.66 -2.18 3.42
CA LYS A 116 -8.03 -0.85 3.31
C LYS A 116 -9.02 0.28 3.65
N CYS A 117 -10.30 -0.01 3.39
CA CYS A 117 -11.46 0.84 3.63
C CYS A 117 -12.32 0.33 4.79
N ALA A 118 -11.71 -0.35 5.76
CA ALA A 118 -12.40 -1.04 6.84
C ALA A 118 -13.42 -0.13 7.52
N ALA A 119 -14.51 -0.79 7.93
CA ALA A 119 -15.72 -0.25 8.52
C ALA A 119 -15.44 0.75 9.64
N ARG A 120 -15.22 2.02 9.28
CA ARG A 120 -15.48 3.12 10.18
C ARG A 120 -16.97 3.10 10.46
N ASP A 121 -17.32 3.00 11.74
CA ASP A 121 -18.66 3.33 12.17
C ASP A 121 -18.84 4.83 11.95
N CYS A 122 -19.66 5.18 10.97
CA CYS A 122 -19.89 6.56 10.58
C CYS A 122 -20.94 7.25 11.45
N GLY A 123 -21.50 6.54 12.44
CA GLY A 123 -22.59 7.05 13.27
C GLY A 123 -23.80 7.49 12.43
N SER A 124 -24.64 8.32 13.03
CA SER A 124 -25.90 8.78 12.44
C SER A 124 -25.90 10.28 12.11
N SER A 125 -24.74 10.94 12.11
CA SER A 125 -24.63 12.35 11.75
C SER A 125 -25.17 12.57 10.34
N SER A 126 -26.12 13.48 10.16
CA SER A 126 -26.74 13.80 8.87
C SER A 126 -26.20 15.12 8.35
N ALA A 127 -25.31 15.04 7.37
CA ALA A 127 -24.68 16.17 6.69
C ALA A 127 -24.36 15.73 5.25
N PRO A 128 -25.38 15.60 4.39
CA PRO A 128 -25.25 14.86 3.15
C PRO A 128 -24.26 15.52 2.18
N VAL A 129 -23.64 14.70 1.33
CA VAL A 129 -22.75 15.13 0.25
C VAL A 129 -23.14 14.45 -1.05
N CYS A 130 -23.12 15.21 -2.15
CA CYS A 130 -23.33 14.69 -3.48
C CYS A 130 -21.98 14.31 -4.08
N ALA A 131 -21.87 13.08 -4.57
CA ALA A 131 -20.65 12.57 -5.16
C ALA A 131 -20.68 12.57 -6.70
N SER A 132 -19.51 12.35 -7.29
CA SER A 132 -19.29 12.37 -8.75
C SER A 132 -19.95 11.23 -9.50
N ASP A 133 -20.49 10.24 -8.80
CA ASP A 133 -21.31 9.16 -9.34
C ASP A 133 -22.82 9.47 -9.28
N GLY A 134 -23.19 10.69 -8.87
CA GLY A 134 -24.57 11.12 -8.71
C GLY A 134 -25.28 10.54 -7.48
N GLN A 135 -24.55 9.88 -6.57
CA GLN A 135 -25.12 9.38 -5.32
C GLN A 135 -24.98 10.39 -4.18
N THR A 136 -26.06 10.51 -3.41
CA THR A 136 -26.05 11.20 -2.11
C THR A 136 -25.52 10.27 -1.03
N TYR A 137 -24.46 10.67 -0.35
CA TYR A 137 -23.98 10.02 0.86
C TYR A 137 -24.48 10.77 2.08
N ALA A 138 -24.96 10.06 3.12
CA ALA A 138 -25.62 10.71 4.26
C ALA A 138 -24.68 11.63 5.06
N ASN A 139 -23.37 11.37 5.00
CA ASN A 139 -22.34 12.22 5.56
C ASN A 139 -20.98 11.99 4.91
N GLN A 140 -20.02 12.86 5.23
CA GLN A 140 -18.64 12.78 4.75
C GLN A 140 -17.97 11.44 5.08
N CYS A 141 -18.24 10.84 6.24
CA CYS A 141 -17.64 9.54 6.59
C CYS A 141 -18.14 8.42 5.67
N GLN A 142 -19.45 8.39 5.37
CA GLN A 142 -20.01 7.41 4.44
C GLN A 142 -19.44 7.59 3.03
N PHE A 143 -19.26 8.85 2.60
CA PHE A 143 -18.55 9.15 1.36
C PHE A 143 -17.11 8.64 1.39
N ASP A 144 -16.32 8.96 2.43
CA ASP A 144 -14.90 8.56 2.52
C ASP A 144 -14.72 7.04 2.49
N LYS A 145 -15.63 6.32 3.14
CA LYS A 145 -15.68 4.85 3.10
C LYS A 145 -15.87 4.34 1.68
N ALA A 146 -16.79 4.93 0.91
CA ALA A 146 -17.01 4.57 -0.49
C ALA A 146 -15.87 5.02 -1.40
N ALA A 147 -15.34 6.23 -1.20
CA ALA A 147 -14.25 6.80 -2.00
C ALA A 147 -12.94 6.03 -1.83
N CYS A 148 -12.72 5.45 -0.65
CA CYS A 148 -11.60 4.52 -0.45
C CYS A 148 -11.73 3.26 -1.33
N ALA A 149 -12.95 2.74 -1.51
CA ALA A 149 -13.21 1.55 -2.31
C ALA A 149 -13.29 1.83 -3.81
N THR A 150 -13.73 3.03 -4.18
CA THR A 150 -13.98 3.46 -5.57
C THR A 150 -12.96 4.51 -5.99
N LYS A 151 -11.98 4.10 -6.79
CA LYS A 151 -10.94 5.00 -7.31
C LYS A 151 -11.59 6.14 -8.11
N GLY A 152 -11.32 7.38 -7.72
CA GLY A 152 -11.74 8.58 -8.45
C GLY A 152 -13.09 9.15 -8.05
N LEU A 153 -13.77 8.56 -7.05
CA LEU A 153 -14.97 9.16 -6.46
C LEU A 153 -14.62 10.48 -5.75
N LYS A 154 -15.34 11.55 -6.06
CA LYS A 154 -15.11 12.90 -5.52
C LYS A 154 -16.43 13.49 -5.02
N VAL A 155 -16.37 14.37 -4.02
CA VAL A 155 -17.52 15.22 -3.67
C VAL A 155 -17.69 16.27 -4.75
N VAL A 156 -18.89 16.39 -5.30
CA VAL A 156 -19.30 17.40 -6.28
C VAL A 156 -19.89 18.61 -5.58
N SER A 157 -20.75 18.40 -4.59
CA SER A 157 -21.38 19.47 -3.82
C SER A 157 -21.72 19.05 -2.40
N GLN A 158 -21.83 20.03 -1.50
CA GLN A 158 -22.45 19.84 -0.20
C GLN A 158 -23.97 19.69 -0.36
N GLY A 159 -24.60 18.88 0.48
CA GLY A 159 -26.01 18.54 0.38
C GLY A 159 -26.28 17.30 -0.48
N GLU A 160 -27.56 17.00 -0.66
CA GLU A 160 -27.99 15.89 -1.51
C GLU A 160 -27.75 16.19 -2.99
N CYS A 161 -27.56 15.14 -3.80
CA CYS A 161 -27.57 15.31 -5.25
C CYS A 161 -28.92 15.83 -5.71
N ARG A 162 -28.90 16.82 -6.61
CA ARG A 162 -30.12 17.36 -7.21
C ARG A 162 -30.83 16.26 -8.00
N ASP A 163 -32.07 15.97 -7.64
CA ASP A 163 -32.92 15.11 -8.46
C ASP A 163 -33.49 15.94 -9.62
N CYS A 164 -32.80 15.87 -10.76
CA CYS A 164 -33.27 16.52 -11.98
C CYS A 164 -34.28 15.67 -12.75
N LYS A 165 -34.90 14.65 -12.13
CA LYS A 165 -35.98 13.84 -12.72
C LYS A 165 -37.32 14.54 -12.58
N GLY A 166 -37.43 15.76 -13.10
CA GLY A 166 -38.72 16.40 -13.33
C GLY A 166 -39.48 15.70 -14.47
N VAL A 167 -40.79 15.50 -14.28
CA VAL A 167 -41.73 15.18 -15.36
C VAL A 167 -42.19 16.50 -15.96
N CYS A 168 -41.93 16.68 -17.25
CA CYS A 168 -42.40 17.85 -17.99
C CYS A 168 -43.62 17.49 -18.82
N THR A 169 -44.53 18.43 -18.97
CA THR A 169 -45.60 18.31 -19.97
C THR A 169 -44.99 18.35 -21.37
N MET A 170 -45.69 17.77 -22.35
CA MET A 170 -45.29 17.80 -23.76
C MET A 170 -45.81 19.05 -24.48
N ILE A 171 -46.23 20.08 -23.74
CA ILE A 171 -46.69 21.35 -24.32
C ILE A 171 -45.49 22.02 -24.97
N TYR A 172 -45.61 22.37 -26.24
CA TYR A 172 -44.58 23.09 -26.97
C TYR A 172 -44.77 24.60 -26.79
N ALA A 173 -43.88 25.21 -26.00
CA ALA A 173 -43.82 26.63 -25.69
C ALA A 173 -42.33 27.01 -25.56
N PRO A 174 -41.61 27.16 -26.68
CA PRO A 174 -40.16 27.10 -26.69
C PRO A 174 -39.52 28.27 -25.95
N VAL A 175 -38.36 28.01 -25.36
CA VAL A 175 -37.52 29.01 -24.68
C VAL A 175 -36.06 28.82 -25.08
N CYS A 176 -35.30 29.91 -25.14
CA CYS A 176 -33.87 29.89 -25.39
C CYS A 176 -33.12 29.89 -24.06
N GLY A 177 -32.15 28.98 -23.92
CA GLY A 177 -31.22 28.96 -22.80
C GLY A 177 -29.90 29.63 -23.16
N SER A 178 -29.17 30.07 -22.14
CA SER A 178 -27.84 30.70 -22.23
C SER A 178 -26.73 29.80 -22.77
N ASP A 179 -27.07 28.59 -23.20
CA ASP A 179 -26.21 27.66 -23.93
C ASP A 179 -26.54 27.59 -25.42
N ASP A 180 -27.24 28.62 -25.94
CA ASP A 180 -27.73 28.76 -27.32
C ASP A 180 -28.60 27.58 -27.78
N LYS A 181 -29.29 26.90 -26.85
CA LYS A 181 -30.21 25.81 -27.15
C LYS A 181 -31.66 26.19 -26.93
N THR A 182 -32.50 25.84 -27.91
CA THR A 182 -33.96 25.90 -27.78
C THR A 182 -34.47 24.69 -27.00
N TYR A 183 -35.19 24.95 -25.92
CA TYR A 183 -35.89 23.93 -25.13
C TYR A 183 -37.37 23.93 -25.47
N ALA A 184 -37.97 22.74 -25.57
CA ALA A 184 -39.39 22.58 -25.99
C ALA A 184 -40.37 23.33 -25.08
N ASN A 185 -40.04 23.48 -23.80
CA ASN A 185 -40.72 24.33 -22.86
C ASN A 185 -39.83 24.71 -21.68
N ARG A 186 -40.31 25.65 -20.87
CA ARG A 186 -39.65 26.13 -19.64
C ARG A 186 -39.25 25.00 -18.69
N CYS A 187 -40.10 23.97 -18.52
CA CYS A 187 -39.77 22.83 -17.67
C CYS A 187 -38.55 22.04 -18.18
N MET A 188 -38.46 21.83 -19.50
CA MET A 188 -37.31 21.15 -20.11
C MET A 188 -36.02 21.97 -19.94
N LEU A 189 -36.10 23.30 -20.02
CA LEU A 189 -34.96 24.19 -19.72
C LEU A 189 -34.55 24.10 -18.25
N GLU A 190 -35.50 24.14 -17.32
CA GLU A 190 -35.23 24.04 -15.88
C GLU A 190 -34.61 22.68 -15.50
N LYS A 191 -35.04 21.62 -16.17
CA LYS A 191 -34.45 20.29 -16.05
C LYS A 191 -32.98 20.26 -16.50
N ALA A 192 -32.66 20.91 -17.62
CA ALA A 192 -31.28 21.05 -18.09
C ALA A 192 -30.45 21.94 -17.15
N SER A 193 -31.03 23.05 -16.68
CA SER A 193 -30.42 23.98 -15.72
C SER A 193 -30.15 23.32 -14.35
N CYS A 194 -31.00 22.37 -13.95
CA CYS A 194 -30.79 21.54 -12.77
C CYS A 194 -29.54 20.67 -12.91
N ALA A 195 -29.37 20.04 -14.08
CA ALA A 195 -28.25 19.15 -14.37
C ALA A 195 -26.93 19.91 -14.64
N ASN A 196 -27.04 21.11 -15.19
CA ASN A 196 -25.92 22.02 -15.42
C ASN A 196 -26.34 23.44 -15.03
N SER A 197 -25.90 23.87 -13.85
CA SER A 197 -26.23 25.19 -13.28
C SER A 197 -25.70 26.38 -14.07
N SER A 198 -24.89 26.15 -15.11
CA SER A 198 -24.43 27.20 -16.03
C SER A 198 -25.46 27.54 -17.10
N ILE A 199 -26.49 26.71 -17.28
CA ILE A 199 -27.59 26.94 -18.20
C ILE A 199 -28.64 27.77 -17.45
N THR A 200 -28.99 28.91 -18.01
CA THR A 200 -30.03 29.80 -17.50
C THR A 200 -31.02 30.14 -18.61
N PHE A 201 -32.21 30.58 -18.25
CA PHE A 201 -33.15 31.11 -19.23
C PHE A 201 -32.64 32.44 -19.79
N GLU A 202 -32.67 32.59 -21.11
CA GLU A 202 -32.26 33.80 -21.79
C GLU A 202 -33.46 34.57 -22.34
N VAL A 203 -34.29 33.94 -23.17
CA VAL A 203 -35.45 34.59 -23.79
C VAL A 203 -36.57 33.60 -24.11
N ASP A 204 -37.80 34.11 -24.18
CA ASP A 204 -38.95 33.35 -24.68
C ASP A 204 -38.86 33.16 -26.20
N GLY A 205 -39.20 31.97 -26.68
CA GLY A 205 -39.03 31.59 -28.08
C GLY A 205 -37.79 30.74 -28.34
N PRO A 206 -37.60 30.26 -29.58
CA PRO A 206 -36.37 29.56 -29.96
C PRO A 206 -35.16 30.50 -29.95
N CYS A 207 -33.96 29.93 -29.75
CA CYS A 207 -32.71 30.64 -30.00
C CYS A 207 -32.58 30.96 -31.49
N ASP A 208 -32.04 32.14 -31.81
CA ASP A 208 -31.90 32.70 -33.16
C ASP A 208 -33.15 32.57 -34.04
N LEU A 209 -34.08 33.51 -33.84
CA LEU A 209 -34.87 34.09 -34.92
C LEU A 209 -34.23 35.40 -35.38
#